data_AF-A0ABD5SYJ0-F1
#
_entry.id   AF-A0ABD5SYJ0-F1
#
_cell.length_a   1.000
_cell.length_b   1.000
_cell.length_c   1.000
_cell.angle_alpha   90.00
_cell.angle_beta   90.00
_cell.angle_gamma   90.00
#
_symmetry.space_group_name_H-M   'P 1'
#
loop_
_entity.id
_entity.type
_entity.pdbx_description
1 polymer ?
#
loop_
_entity_poly.entity_id
_entity_poly.type
_entity_poly.pdbx_seq_one_letter_code
_entity_poly.pdbx_strand_id
1 'polypeptide(L)' 'MEAIGVVVNPIAGMGGRVGLKGTDGNVEEARRRGAEPRAPDRAREA' A
#
# COMPACT_ATOMS: atom_id res chain seq x y z
N MET A 1 -0.13 -24.63 -19.19
CA MET A 1 -0.69 -23.32 -18.79
C MET A 1 0.45 -22.48 -18.31
N GLU A 2 0.66 -21.32 -18.92
CA GLU A 2 1.56 -20.32 -18.35
C GLU A 2 0.79 -19.53 -17.30
N ALA A 3 1.40 -19.31 -16.14
CA ALA A 3 0.81 -18.57 -15.03
C ALA A 3 1.34 -17.13 -15.03
N ILE A 4 0.46 -16.18 -14.71
CA ILE A 4 0.85 -14.79 -14.45
C ILE A 4 0.96 -14.62 -12.93
N GLY A 5 2.13 -14.17 -12.47
CA GLY A 5 2.35 -13.79 -11.07
C GLY A 5 2.13 -12.29 -10.86
N VAL A 6 1.76 -11.91 -9.63
CA VAL A 6 1.66 -10.51 -9.19
C VAL A 6 2.56 -10.28 -7.97
N VAL A 7 3.22 -9.13 -7.92
CA VAL A 7 4.04 -8.71 -6.77
C VAL A 7 3.29 -7.61 -6.02
N VAL A 8 3.08 -7.82 -4.73
CA VAL A 8 2.36 -6.89 -3.87
C VAL A 8 3.36 -6.12 -3.00
N ASN A 9 3.36 -4.79 -3.11
CA ASN A 9 4.08 -3.94 -2.17
C ASN A 9 3.34 -3.92 -0.81
N PRO A 10 3.95 -4.39 0.28
CA PRO A 10 3.28 -4.56 1.57
C PRO A 10 2.82 -3.25 2.23
N ILE A 11 3.31 -2.09 1.78
CA ILE A 11 2.93 -0.77 2.31
C ILE A 11 2.12 0.09 1.32
N ALA A 12 1.84 -0.44 0.13
CA ALA A 12 1.11 0.32 -0.88
C ALA A 12 -0.32 0.65 -0.43
N GLY A 13 -0.74 1.87 -0.75
CA GLY A 13 -2.06 2.42 -0.40
C GLY A 13 -2.08 3.27 0.88
N MET A 14 -0.98 3.39 1.62
CA MET A 14 -0.92 4.17 2.87
C MET A 14 -1.00 5.69 2.64
N GLY A 15 -0.15 6.27 1.78
CA GLY A 15 0.04 7.73 1.70
C GLY A 15 -1.21 8.52 1.27
N GLY A 16 -1.88 8.09 0.20
CA GLY A 16 -3.01 8.83 -0.38
C GLY A 16 -4.20 9.01 0.57
N ARG A 17 -4.44 8.06 1.49
CA ARG A 17 -5.55 8.10 2.45
C ARG A 17 -5.36 9.14 3.55
N VAL A 18 -4.12 9.55 3.79
CA VAL A 18 -3.74 10.53 4.81
C VAL A 18 -3.23 11.84 4.20
N GLY A 19 -3.54 12.07 2.92
CA GLY A 19 -3.22 13.32 2.22
C GLY A 19 -1.75 13.49 1.85
N LEU A 20 -0.99 12.39 1.74
CA LEU A 20 0.40 12.41 1.28
C LEU A 20 0.49 12.01 -0.20
N LYS A 21 1.49 12.53 -0.92
CA LYS A 21 1.77 12.16 -2.32
C LYS A 21 2.20 10.69 -2.47
N GLY A 22 2.61 10.05 -1.38
CA GLY A 22 3.07 8.67 -1.33
C GLY A 22 3.75 8.39 0.01
N THR A 23 4.31 7.20 0.17
CA THR A 23 5.11 6.80 1.35
C THR A 23 6.62 6.90 1.13
N ASP A 24 7.07 7.27 -0.06
CA ASP A 24 8.50 7.47 -0.35
C ASP A 24 9.05 8.60 0.52
N GLY A 25 9.96 8.25 1.43
CA GLY A 25 10.52 9.16 2.43
C GLY A 25 9.55 9.63 3.53
N ASN A 26 8.28 9.19 3.52
CA ASN A 26 7.23 9.69 4.42
C ASN A 26 6.42 8.58 5.10
N VAL A 27 6.88 7.33 5.07
CA VAL A 27 6.16 6.18 5.67
C VAL A 27 5.85 6.40 7.16
N GLU A 28 6.76 7.02 7.91
CA GLU A 28 6.57 7.31 9.33
C GLU A 28 5.50 8.40 9.56
N GLU A 29 5.44 9.43 8.71
CA GLU A 29 4.36 10.41 8.76
C GLU A 29 3.02 9.77 8.37
N ALA A 30 3.01 8.87 7.39
CA ALA A 30 1.81 8.14 7.03
C ALA A 30 1.29 7.32 8.22
N ARG A 31 2.17 6.60 8.92
CA ARG A 31 1.84 5.86 10.14
C ARG A 31 1.30 6.77 11.25
N ARG A 32 1.96 7.91 11.50
CA ARG A 32 1.50 8.90 12.51
C ARG A 32 0.09 9.43 12.21
N ARG A 33 -0.27 9.57 10.93
CA ARG A 33 -1.62 9.98 10.51
C ARG A 33 -2.64 8.85 10.47
N GLY A 34 -2.30 7.66 10.95
CA GLY A 34 -3.19 6.50 10.99
C GLY A 34 -3.35 5.78 9.64
N ALA A 35 -2.35 5.86 8.76
CA ALA A 35 -2.39 5.10 7.51
C ALA A 35 -2.15 3.60 7.77
N GLU A 36 -2.97 2.78 7.12
CA GLU A 36 -2.81 1.32 7.08
C GLU A 36 -2.56 0.86 5.62
N PRO A 37 -1.76 -0.20 5.40
CA PRO A 37 -1.60 -0.78 4.08
C PRO A 37 -2.92 -1.32 3.53
N ARG A 38 -3.09 -1.26 2.20
CA ARG A 38 -4.31 -1.75 1.55
C ARG A 38 -4.06 -2.72 0.41
N ALA A 39 -2.87 -2.69 -0.18
CA ALA A 39 -2.54 -3.55 -1.30
C ALA A 39 -2.65 -5.06 -0.97
N PRO A 40 -2.24 -5.56 0.22
CA PRO A 40 -2.40 -6.98 0.55
C PRO A 40 -3.84 -7.47 0.51
N ASP A 41 -4.77 -6.73 1.12
CA ASP A 41 -6.18 -7.15 1.17
C ASP A 41 -6.83 -7.07 -0.21
N ARG A 42 -6.56 -6.00 -0.96
CA ARG A 42 -7.01 -5.88 -2.35
C ARG A 42 -6.51 -7.01 -3.25
N ALA A 43 -5.28 -7.48 -3.04
CA ALA A 43 -4.73 -8.59 -3.82
C ALA A 43 -5.40 -9.93 -3.48
N ARG A 44 -5.95 -10.09 -2.27
CA ARG A 44 -6.72 -11.27 -1.87
C ARG A 44 -8.17 -11.23 -2.35
N GLU A 45 -8.74 -10.03 -2.45
CA GLU A 45 -10.12 -9.81 -2.93
C GLU A 45 -10.26 -9.84 -4.45
N ALA A 46 -9.15 -9.69 -5.19
CA ALA A 46 -9.11 -9.57 -6.65
C ALA A 46 -9.28 -10.90 -7.40
#